data_AF-A0A445CB08-F1
#
_entry.id   AF-A0A445CB08-F1
#
_cell.length_a   1.000
_cell.length_b   1.000
_cell.length_c   1.000
_cell.angle_alpha   90.00
_cell.angle_beta   90.00
_cell.angle_gamma   90.00
#
_symmetry.space_group_name_H-M   'P 1'
#
loop_
_entity.id
_entity.type
_entity.pdbx_description
1 polymer ?
#
loop_
_entity_poly.entity_id
_entity_poly.type
_entity_poly.pdbx_seq_one_letter_code
_entity_poly.pdbx_strand_id
1 'polypeptide(L)'
;MLQKGVQEGRWSEKFISRVRLNNDLVVAYPDIYQVDLGSDAEFIVLASDGLWDYMSSSDAVSFVREQLQKHGNIQVACEALAQAAMDRRTQDNVSIIIADLGKTDWENVAVQQQNMVLELVQALATIGIVSIGIWFSSQLSL
;
A
#
# COMPACT_ATOMS: atom_id res chain seq x y z
N MET A 1 13.20 33.44 1.40
CA MET A 1 12.86 32.52 2.52
C MET A 1 13.74 32.73 3.74
N LEU A 2 15.07 32.59 3.61
CA LEU A 2 16.00 32.68 4.74
C LEU A 2 16.00 34.06 5.43
N GLN A 3 16.22 35.16 4.70
CA GLN A 3 16.18 36.52 5.27
C GLN A 3 14.83 36.87 5.92
N LYS A 4 13.72 36.50 5.27
CA LYS A 4 12.36 36.68 5.81
C LYS A 4 12.21 35.99 7.17
N GLY A 5 12.74 34.78 7.33
CA GLY A 5 12.65 34.10 8.62
C GLY A 5 13.61 34.64 9.69
N VAL A 6 14.64 35.44 9.37
CA VAL A 6 15.35 36.24 10.41
C VAL A 6 14.43 37.32 10.92
N GLN A 7 13.77 38.03 10.01
CA GLN A 7 12.83 39.11 10.35
C GLN A 7 11.67 38.57 11.19
N GLU A 8 11.19 37.35 10.91
CA GLU A 8 10.17 36.65 11.69
C GLU A 8 10.69 35.97 12.98
N GLY A 9 11.99 36.07 13.28
CA GLY A 9 12.58 35.44 14.47
C GLY A 9 12.67 33.91 14.44
N ARG A 10 12.50 33.29 13.27
CA ARG A 10 12.60 31.83 13.06
C ARG A 10 14.05 31.33 13.08
N TRP A 11 15.02 32.18 12.72
CA TRP A 11 16.45 31.85 12.71
C TRP A 11 17.32 33.05 13.07
N SER A 12 18.56 32.77 13.54
CA SER A 12 19.58 33.81 13.78
C SER A 12 20.37 34.14 12.51
N GLU A 13 20.92 35.35 12.42
CA GLU A 13 21.80 35.74 11.31
C GLU A 13 23.04 34.84 11.21
N LYS A 14 23.58 34.39 12.36
CA LYS A 14 24.71 33.46 12.44
C LYS A 14 24.39 32.09 11.85
N PHE A 15 23.13 31.64 11.95
CA PHE A 15 22.70 30.39 11.33
C PHE A 15 22.71 30.52 9.81
N ILE A 16 22.10 31.59 9.28
CA ILE A 16 21.92 31.76 7.84
C ILE A 16 23.24 32.02 7.11
N SER A 17 24.19 32.70 7.75
CA SER A 17 25.52 32.92 7.17
C SER A 17 26.29 31.62 6.89
N ARG A 18 25.88 30.50 7.51
CA ARG A 18 26.46 29.17 7.31
C ARG A 18 25.68 28.31 6.32
N VAL A 19 24.44 28.67 6.03
CA VAL A 19 23.57 27.92 5.11
C VAL A 19 23.95 28.28 3.68
N ARG A 20 24.31 27.26 2.89
CA ARG A 20 24.51 27.37 1.44
C ARG A 20 23.52 26.45 0.74
N LEU A 21 22.56 27.04 0.02
CA LEU A 21 21.61 26.32 -0.81
C LEU A 21 22.11 26.41 -2.25
N ASN A 22 22.53 25.28 -2.82
CA ASN A 22 23.10 25.23 -4.17
C ASN A 22 22.06 24.95 -5.25
N ASN A 23 20.92 24.36 -4.87
CA ASN A 23 19.85 23.93 -5.77
C ASN A 23 18.50 24.24 -5.12
N ASP A 24 17.43 24.14 -5.91
CA ASP A 24 16.06 24.22 -5.42
C ASP A 24 15.78 23.09 -4.42
N LEU A 25 15.21 23.45 -3.27
CA LEU A 25 14.86 22.49 -2.21
C LEU A 25 13.65 21.62 -2.57
N VAL A 26 12.77 22.16 -3.41
CA VAL A 26 11.55 21.51 -3.91
C VAL A 26 11.47 21.81 -5.39
N VAL A 27 11.32 20.76 -6.19
CA VAL A 27 11.21 20.84 -7.66
C VAL A 27 9.86 20.29 -8.11
N ALA A 28 9.39 20.75 -9.27
CA ALA A 28 8.14 20.29 -9.88
C ALA A 28 8.38 19.26 -11.00
N TYR A 29 9.53 18.60 -11.00
CA TYR A 29 9.83 17.51 -11.95
C TYR A 29 9.16 16.23 -11.47
N PRO A 30 8.19 15.67 -12.21
CA PRO A 30 7.55 14.43 -11.82
C PRO A 30 8.41 13.23 -12.20
N ASP A 31 8.23 12.13 -11.46
CA ASP A 31 8.63 10.83 -11.97
C ASP A 31 7.62 10.35 -13.02
N ILE A 32 8.13 9.82 -14.14
CA ILE A 32 7.32 9.37 -15.27
C ILE A 32 7.47 7.86 -15.41
N TYR A 33 6.35 7.15 -15.36
CA TYR A 33 6.29 5.71 -15.55
C TYR A 33 5.30 5.37 -16.67
N GLN A 34 5.70 4.45 -17.54
CA GLN A 34 4.83 3.86 -18.56
C GLN A 34 4.57 2.40 -18.17
N VAL A 35 3.29 2.01 -18.16
CA VAL A 35 2.86 0.65 -17.83
C VAL A 35 1.94 0.18 -18.95
N ASP A 36 2.30 -0.94 -19.57
CA ASP A 36 1.45 -1.58 -20.57
C ASP A 36 0.31 -2.34 -19.86
N LEU A 37 -0.94 -2.05 -20.23
CA LEU A 37 -2.11 -2.69 -19.63
C LEU A 37 -2.36 -4.05 -20.28
N GLY A 38 -1.92 -5.10 -19.59
CA GLY A 38 -2.19 -6.49 -19.95
C GLY A 38 -3.67 -6.86 -19.96
N SER A 39 -3.98 -8.09 -20.41
CA SER A 39 -5.33 -8.65 -20.33
C SER A 39 -5.76 -9.01 -18.90
N ASP A 40 -4.79 -9.12 -18.00
CA ASP A 40 -4.91 -9.40 -16.57
C ASP A 40 -5.08 -8.12 -15.72
N ALA A 41 -4.93 -6.94 -16.32
CA ALA A 41 -5.19 -5.68 -15.64
C ALA A 41 -6.70 -5.48 -15.43
N GLU A 42 -7.12 -5.46 -14.17
CA GLU A 42 -8.54 -5.34 -13.79
C GLU A 42 -8.96 -3.89 -13.55
N PHE A 43 -8.25 -3.17 -12.68
CA PHE A 43 -8.53 -1.78 -12.32
C PHE A 43 -7.26 -1.06 -11.83
N ILE A 44 -7.34 0.26 -11.75
CA ILE A 44 -6.28 1.14 -11.23
C ILE A 44 -6.83 1.95 -10.05
N VAL A 45 -6.06 2.07 -8.98
CA VAL A 45 -6.38 2.94 -7.83
C VAL A 45 -5.36 4.07 -7.74
N LEU A 46 -5.83 5.31 -7.75
CA LEU A 46 -5.06 6.50 -7.36
C LEU A 46 -5.69 7.07 -6.10
N ALA A 47 -4.88 7.41 -5.11
CA ALA A 47 -5.38 8.07 -3.91
C ALA A 47 -4.32 8.96 -3.27
N SER A 48 -4.77 9.90 -2.42
CA SER A 48 -3.90 10.69 -1.53
C SER A 48 -3.30 9.84 -0.40
N ASP A 49 -2.26 10.36 0.24
CA ASP A 49 -1.64 9.82 1.47
C ASP A 49 -2.65 9.59 2.60
N GLY A 50 -3.72 10.38 2.68
CA GLY A 50 -4.82 10.16 3.62
C GLY A 50 -5.43 8.74 3.58
N LEU A 51 -5.34 8.02 2.46
CA LEU A 51 -5.61 6.58 2.38
C LEU A 51 -4.39 5.73 2.75
N TRP A 52 -3.27 5.97 2.06
CA TRP A 52 -2.09 5.10 2.09
C TRP A 52 -1.36 5.06 3.42
N ASP A 53 -1.48 6.10 4.25
CA ASP A 53 -0.92 6.15 5.60
C ASP A 53 -1.59 5.16 6.56
N TYR A 54 -2.82 4.73 6.24
CA TYR A 54 -3.65 3.88 7.10
C TYR A 54 -4.04 2.55 6.46
N MET A 55 -3.80 2.37 5.16
CA MET A 55 -4.11 1.15 4.43
C MET A 55 -3.00 0.80 3.44
N SER A 56 -2.51 -0.43 3.50
CA SER A 56 -1.52 -0.92 2.54
C SER A 56 -2.13 -1.03 1.14
N SER A 57 -1.30 -0.91 0.11
CA SER A 57 -1.74 -1.04 -1.28
C SER A 57 -2.36 -2.42 -1.57
N SER A 58 -1.81 -3.49 -0.99
CA SER A 58 -2.38 -4.84 -1.09
C SER A 58 -3.74 -4.98 -0.43
N ASP A 59 -3.94 -4.36 0.74
CA ASP A 59 -5.24 -4.39 1.43
C ASP A 59 -6.28 -3.60 0.65
N ALA A 60 -5.90 -2.42 0.12
CA ALA A 60 -6.81 -1.58 -0.66
C ALA A 60 -7.26 -2.30 -1.95
N VAL A 61 -6.34 -2.92 -2.68
CA VAL A 61 -6.66 -3.71 -3.88
C VAL A 61 -7.56 -4.89 -3.53
N SER A 62 -7.26 -5.63 -2.47
CA SER A 62 -8.08 -6.76 -2.02
C SER A 62 -9.48 -6.31 -1.62
N PHE A 63 -9.59 -5.19 -0.89
CA PHE A 63 -10.84 -4.60 -0.47
C PHE A 63 -11.69 -4.17 -1.67
N VAL A 64 -11.12 -3.42 -2.63
CA VAL A 64 -11.83 -2.98 -3.84
C VAL A 64 -12.32 -4.19 -4.63
N ARG A 65 -11.47 -5.21 -4.82
CA ARG A 65 -11.84 -6.45 -5.49
C ARG A 65 -13.01 -7.15 -4.78
N GLU A 66 -13.00 -7.24 -3.45
CA GLU A 66 -14.09 -7.81 -2.66
C GLU A 66 -15.40 -7.01 -2.81
N GLN A 67 -15.34 -5.67 -2.79
CA GLN A 67 -16.52 -4.82 -3.01
C GLN A 67 -17.10 -5.01 -4.42
N LEU A 68 -16.24 -5.02 -5.44
CA LEU A 68 -16.67 -5.23 -6.82
C LEU A 68 -17.28 -6.63 -7.02
N GLN A 69 -16.73 -7.67 -6.40
CA GLN A 69 -17.33 -9.01 -6.43
C GLN A 69 -18.71 -9.08 -5.76
N LYS A 70 -18.97 -8.23 -4.76
CA LYS A 70 -20.27 -8.23 -4.05
C LYS A 70 -21.39 -7.57 -4.84
N HIS A 71 -21.10 -6.49 -5.57
CA HIS A 71 -22.15 -5.67 -6.18
C HIS A 71 -21.80 -5.04 -7.53
N GLY A 72 -20.59 -5.23 -8.06
CA GLY A 72 -20.17 -4.77 -9.39
C GLY A 72 -20.16 -3.25 -9.59
N ASN A 73 -20.27 -2.47 -8.52
CA ASN A 73 -20.44 -1.01 -8.58
C ASN A 73 -19.18 -0.29 -8.10
N ILE A 74 -18.45 0.29 -9.04
CA ILE A 74 -17.18 0.98 -8.79
C ILE A 74 -17.31 2.20 -7.86
N GLN A 75 -18.41 2.95 -7.97
CA GLN A 75 -18.64 4.14 -7.16
C GLN A 75 -18.85 3.74 -5.69
N VAL A 76 -19.66 2.71 -5.46
CA VAL A 76 -19.90 2.17 -4.11
C VAL A 76 -18.62 1.58 -3.52
N ALA A 77 -17.81 0.88 -4.33
CA ALA A 77 -16.52 0.36 -3.88
C ALA A 77 -15.54 1.49 -3.48
N CYS A 78 -15.52 2.58 -4.24
CA CYS A 78 -14.72 3.77 -3.95
C CYS A 78 -15.15 4.45 -2.65
N GLU A 79 -16.45 4.65 -2.46
CA GLU A 79 -17.02 5.22 -1.22
C GLU A 79 -16.74 4.33 -0.01
N ALA A 80 -16.87 3.01 -0.15
CA ALA A 80 -16.55 2.05 0.90
C ALA A 80 -15.06 2.08 1.26
N LEU A 81 -14.17 2.24 0.28
CA LEU A 81 -12.73 2.35 0.52
C LEU A 81 -12.38 3.64 1.28
N ALA A 82 -13.01 4.76 0.91
CA ALA A 82 -12.87 6.02 1.64
C ALA A 82 -13.39 5.89 3.08
N GLN A 83 -14.56 5.25 3.27
CA GLN A 83 -15.12 5.00 4.60
C GLN A 83 -14.19 4.12 5.44
N ALA A 84 -13.56 3.10 4.85
CA ALA A 84 -12.59 2.26 5.55
C ALA A 84 -11.36 3.04 6.04
N ALA A 85 -10.90 4.06 5.30
CA ALA A 85 -9.85 4.98 5.76
C ALA A 85 -10.32 5.85 6.94
N MET A 86 -11.57 6.35 6.88
CA MET A 86 -12.19 7.13 7.95
C MET A 86 -12.36 6.29 9.23
N ASP A 87 -12.77 5.03 9.12
CA ASP A 87 -12.93 4.11 10.24
C ASP A 87 -11.59 3.79 10.92
N ARG A 88 -10.49 3.81 10.14
CA ARG A 88 -9.11 3.73 10.64
C ARG A 88 -8.60 5.05 11.24
N ARG A 89 -9.45 6.06 11.33
CA ARG A 89 -9.19 7.38 11.92
C ARG A 89 -8.09 8.16 11.21
N THR A 90 -8.09 8.14 9.88
CA THR A 90 -7.28 9.08 9.12
C THR A 90 -7.52 10.51 9.56
N GLN A 91 -6.45 11.30 9.65
CA GLN A 91 -6.49 12.70 10.06
C GLN A 91 -6.30 13.67 8.88
N ASP A 92 -6.25 13.13 7.66
CA ASP A 92 -6.02 13.90 6.44
C ASP A 92 -7.22 13.84 5.49
N ASN A 93 -7.16 14.62 4.42
CA ASN A 93 -8.10 14.56 3.32
C ASN A 93 -7.92 13.26 2.53
N VAL A 94 -9.03 12.56 2.29
CA VAL A 94 -9.06 11.33 1.51
C VAL A 94 -9.65 11.63 0.14
N SER A 95 -8.84 11.48 -0.91
CA SER A 95 -9.29 11.55 -2.30
C SER A 95 -8.90 10.26 -3.00
N ILE A 96 -9.85 9.62 -3.68
CA ILE A 96 -9.66 8.32 -4.32
C ILE A 96 -10.28 8.35 -5.72
N ILE A 97 -9.56 7.79 -6.69
CA ILE A 97 -10.02 7.50 -8.04
C ILE A 97 -9.79 6.02 -8.29
N ILE A 98 -10.85 5.32 -8.71
CA ILE A 98 -10.75 3.94 -9.18
C ILE A 98 -11.19 3.90 -10.63
N ALA A 99 -10.30 3.44 -11.50
CA ALA A 99 -10.60 3.23 -12.91
C ALA A 99 -10.76 1.72 -13.17
N ASP A 100 -12.00 1.28 -13.33
CA ASP A 100 -12.32 -0.07 -13.79
C ASP A 100 -12.02 -0.15 -15.30
N LEU A 101 -11.23 -1.14 -15.71
CA LEU A 101 -10.85 -1.33 -17.11
C LEU A 101 -11.90 -2.12 -17.90
N GLY A 102 -12.95 -2.64 -17.24
CA GLY A 102 -14.09 -3.29 -17.86
C GLY A 102 -13.77 -4.63 -18.52
N LYS A 103 -12.60 -5.21 -18.23
CA LYS A 103 -12.17 -6.52 -18.73
C LYS A 103 -12.58 -7.66 -17.80
N THR A 104 -13.02 -7.34 -16.59
CA THR A 104 -13.30 -8.29 -15.52
C THR A 104 -14.80 -8.45 -15.34
N ASP A 105 -15.28 -9.69 -15.37
CA ASP A 105 -16.65 -10.02 -14.99
C ASP A 105 -16.74 -10.27 -13.49
N TRP A 106 -16.92 -9.18 -12.72
CA TRP A 106 -16.89 -9.18 -11.26
C TRP A 106 -17.89 -10.16 -10.61
N GLU A 107 -19.01 -10.46 -11.26
CA GLU A 107 -20.01 -11.41 -10.75
C GLU A 107 -19.53 -12.86 -10.82
N ASN A 108 -18.61 -13.17 -11.73
CA ASN A 108 -18.12 -14.53 -12.00
C ASN A 108 -16.63 -14.74 -11.63
N VAL A 109 -15.94 -13.73 -11.07
CA VAL A 109 -14.56 -13.90 -10.60
C VAL A 109 -14.53 -14.86 -9.42
N ALA A 110 -13.76 -15.94 -9.54
CA ALA A 110 -13.51 -16.85 -8.43
C ALA A 110 -12.90 -16.09 -7.24
N VAL A 111 -13.54 -16.17 -6.07
CA VAL A 111 -13.03 -15.57 -4.84
C VAL A 111 -11.66 -16.18 -4.55
N GLN A 112 -10.62 -15.37 -4.61
CA GLN A 112 -9.28 -15.79 -4.24
C GLN A 112 -9.22 -15.91 -2.72
N GLN A 113 -9.59 -17.08 -2.19
CA GLN A 113 -9.37 -17.41 -0.79
C GLN A 113 -7.86 -17.46 -0.55
N GLN A 114 -7.33 -16.53 0.25
CA GLN A 114 -6.06 -16.76 0.92
C GLN A 114 -6.24 -17.99 1.81
N ASN A 115 -5.68 -19.12 1.39
CA ASN A 115 -5.80 -20.38 2.10
C ASN A 115 -4.84 -20.40 3.29
N MET A 116 -5.16 -19.61 4.32
CA MET A 116 -4.43 -19.54 5.59
C MET A 116 -4.16 -20.93 6.19
N VAL A 117 -5.10 -21.87 6.00
CA VAL A 117 -4.97 -23.27 6.46
C VAL A 117 -3.85 -24.02 5.73
N LEU A 118 -3.70 -23.83 4.41
CA LEU A 118 -2.64 -24.47 3.62
C LEU A 118 -1.26 -23.95 4.00
N GLU A 119 -1.14 -22.63 4.18
CA GLU A 119 0.08 -21.98 4.66
C GLU A 119 0.48 -22.50 6.06
N LEU A 120 -0.47 -22.60 6.99
CA LEU A 120 -0.23 -23.14 8.33
C LEU A 120 0.16 -24.62 8.31
N VAL A 121 -0.48 -25.44 7.47
CA VAL A 121 -0.15 -26.86 7.31
C VAL A 121 1.26 -27.03 6.74
N GLN A 122 1.65 -26.24 5.74
CA GLN A 122 3.02 -26.25 5.20
C GLN A 122 4.05 -25.81 6.24
N ALA A 123 3.75 -24.77 7.03
CA ALA A 123 4.63 -24.31 8.10
C ALA A 123 4.84 -25.41 9.15
N LEU A 124 3.78 -26.04 9.63
CA LEU A 124 3.85 -27.14 10.60
C LEU A 124 4.58 -28.37 10.06
N ALA A 125 4.33 -28.75 8.80
CA ALA A 125 5.03 -29.85 8.15
C ALA A 125 6.54 -29.60 8.07
N THR A 126 6.94 -28.38 7.70
CA THR A 126 8.34 -27.98 7.59
C THR A 126 9.04 -28.01 8.96
N ILE A 127 8.41 -27.45 9.99
CA ILE A 127 8.94 -27.49 11.37
C ILE A 127 9.07 -28.92 11.86
N GLY A 128 8.08 -29.78 11.58
CA GLY A 128 8.09 -31.19 11.96
C GLY A 128 9.25 -31.95 11.31
N ILE A 129 9.45 -31.80 10.00
CA ILE A 129 10.54 -32.45 9.26
C ILE A 129 11.90 -32.02 9.80
N VAL A 130 12.11 -30.71 10.02
CA VAL A 130 13.37 -30.18 10.55
C VAL A 130 13.63 -30.69 11.96
N SER A 131 12.61 -30.71 12.82
CA SER A 131 12.73 -31.19 14.21
C SER A 131 13.07 -32.68 14.27
N ILE A 132 12.44 -33.50 13.41
CA ILE A 132 12.75 -34.93 13.30
C ILE A 132 14.18 -35.12 12.78
N GLY A 133 14.62 -34.36 11.78
CA GLY A 133 15.98 -34.43 11.25
C GLY A 133 17.04 -34.11 12.31
N ILE A 134 16.83 -33.07 13.11
CA ILE A 134 17.72 -32.70 14.24
C ILE A 134 17.74 -33.81 15.30
N TRP A 135 16.58 -34.36 15.66
CA TRP A 135 16.48 -35.44 16.63
C TRP A 135 17.16 -36.73 16.14
N PHE A 136 16.99 -37.07 14.87
CA PHE A 136 17.63 -38.25 14.28
C PHE A 136 19.15 -38.06 14.20
N SER A 137 19.61 -36.85 13.85
CA SER A 137 21.04 -36.52 13.84
C SER A 137 21.66 -36.56 15.24
N SER A 138 20.93 -36.19 16.29
CA SER A 138 21.46 -36.26 17.67
C SER A 138 21.53 -37.68 18.22
N GLN A 139 20.69 -38.60 17.72
CA GLN A 139 20.75 -40.03 18.03
C GLN A 139 21.89 -40.75 17.31
N LEU A 140 22.26 -40.31 16.11
CA LEU A 140 23.40 -40.85 15.34
C LEU A 140 24.76 -40.30 15.78
N SER A 141 24.79 -39.26 16.63
CA SER A 141 26.02 -38.68 17.18
C SER A 141 26.47 -39.26 18.53
N LEU A 142 25.84 -40.36 18.97
CA LEU A 142 26.21 -41.19 20.14
C LEU A 142 26.80 -42.53 19.69
#